data_AF-A0A166NGP6-F1
#
_entry.id   AF-A0A166NGP6-F1
#
_cell.length_a   1.000
_cell.length_b   1.000
_cell.length_c   1.000
_cell.angle_alpha   90.00
_cell.angle_beta   90.00
_cell.angle_gamma   90.00
#
_symmetry.space_group_name_H-M   'P 1'
#
loop_
_entity.id
_entity.type
_entity.pdbx_description
1 polymer ?
#
loop_
_entity_poly.entity_id
_entity_poly.type
_entity_poly.pdbx_seq_one_letter_code
_entity_poly.pdbx_strand_id
1 'polypeptide(L)'
;MAGAKQTPPLIHRPAPMKIPTDKASVAYDANLSPRTVARTRLACTECRTRKYKCDGKSPTCSSCEMRGTECAYPAPEDRKRVPYKTMLQEMAKQIATLEAKAEEDKFKLDQQEARILLLESRLASGDSIVGLPLASAYGTSSASRLTCTIPGLCSCGGLGRRAFRNSTR
;
A
#
# COMPACT_ATOMS: atom_id res chain seq x y z
N MET A 1 30.71 7.40 47.16
CA MET A 1 31.08 7.06 45.77
C MET A 1 30.06 7.69 44.83
N ALA A 2 30.28 8.95 44.40
CA ALA A 2 29.34 9.68 43.54
C ALA A 2 29.86 9.64 42.09
N GLY A 3 29.08 9.03 41.19
CA GLY A 3 29.43 8.91 39.77
C GLY A 3 29.18 10.21 39.01
N ALA A 4 30.23 10.73 38.38
CA ALA A 4 30.17 11.89 37.51
C ALA A 4 29.51 11.51 36.16
N LYS A 5 28.41 12.19 35.81
CA LYS A 5 27.76 12.05 34.50
C LYS A 5 28.58 12.79 33.44
N GLN A 6 29.09 12.05 32.45
CA GLN A 6 29.77 12.62 31.29
C GLN A 6 28.75 13.28 30.35
N THR A 7 28.92 14.57 30.07
CA THR A 7 28.16 15.28 29.02
C THR A 7 28.85 15.09 27.67
N PRO A 8 28.13 14.66 26.61
CA PRO A 8 28.73 14.51 25.29
C PRO A 8 29.08 15.89 24.67
N PRO A 9 30.14 15.99 23.86
CA PRO A 9 30.58 17.25 23.29
C PRO A 9 29.64 17.74 22.19
N LEU A 10 29.36 19.04 22.17
CA LEU A 10 28.54 19.66 21.13
C LEU A 10 29.37 19.88 19.85
N ILE A 11 29.00 19.18 18.78
CA ILE A 11 29.59 19.36 17.45
C ILE A 11 29.02 20.65 16.85
N HIS A 12 29.88 21.67 16.69
CA HIS A 12 29.51 22.95 16.10
C HIS A 12 29.31 22.78 14.58
N ARG A 13 28.08 22.90 14.10
CA ARG A 13 27.76 22.88 12.67
C ARG A 13 27.88 24.31 12.11
N PRO A 14 28.81 24.60 11.17
CA PRO A 14 28.99 25.94 10.66
C PRO A 14 27.78 26.39 9.82
N ALA A 15 27.43 27.67 9.92
CA ALA A 15 26.31 28.28 9.20
C ALA A 15 26.57 28.32 7.68
N PRO A 16 25.52 28.20 6.83
CA PRO A 16 25.67 28.26 5.38
C PRO A 16 26.09 29.66 4.93
N MET A 17 27.21 29.76 4.20
CA MET A 17 27.68 30.99 3.56
C MET A 17 26.70 31.41 2.46
N LYS A 18 26.25 32.67 2.50
CA LYS A 18 25.40 33.27 1.45
C LYS A 18 26.30 33.71 0.29
N ILE A 19 26.04 33.16 -0.90
CA ILE A 19 26.71 33.54 -2.15
C ILE A 19 26.11 34.88 -2.61
N PRO A 20 26.90 35.95 -2.78
CA PRO A 20 26.43 37.21 -3.34
C PRO A 20 26.14 37.03 -4.84
N THR A 21 24.89 37.26 -5.25
CA THR A 21 24.51 37.30 -6.66
C THR A 21 24.58 38.73 -7.17
N ASP A 22 25.79 39.15 -7.51
CA ASP A 22 26.01 40.49 -8.08
C ASP A 22 25.60 40.46 -9.56
N LYS A 23 24.38 40.91 -9.85
CA LYS A 23 23.96 41.24 -11.21
C LYS A 23 24.59 42.57 -11.61
N ALA A 24 25.89 42.56 -11.90
CA ALA A 24 26.53 43.66 -12.60
C ALA A 24 26.24 43.52 -14.10
N SER A 25 25.44 44.45 -14.61
CA SER A 25 25.14 44.67 -16.02
C SER A 25 26.41 45.04 -16.78
N VAL A 26 26.97 44.12 -17.55
CA VAL A 26 27.97 44.42 -18.57
C VAL A 26 27.23 44.55 -19.90
N ALA A 27 27.16 45.78 -20.42
CA ALA A 27 26.67 46.07 -21.76
C ALA A 27 27.64 45.42 -22.77
N TYR A 28 27.14 44.52 -23.61
CA TYR A 28 27.88 43.98 -24.75
C TYR A 28 27.32 44.60 -26.03
N ASP A 29 28.18 45.30 -26.77
CA ASP A 29 27.89 45.90 -28.06
C ASP A 29 27.28 44.91 -29.05
N ALA A 30 26.14 45.28 -29.64
CA ALA A 30 25.33 44.46 -30.53
C ALA A 30 25.89 44.34 -31.97
N ASN A 31 27.21 44.31 -32.16
CA ASN A 31 27.83 44.22 -33.50
C ASN A 31 28.96 43.19 -33.66
N LEU A 32 29.23 42.37 -32.66
CA LEU A 32 29.92 41.10 -32.86
C LEU A 32 28.88 40.00 -32.70
N SER A 33 28.08 39.73 -33.73
CA SER A 33 27.34 38.47 -33.77
C SER A 33 28.40 37.37 -33.84
N PRO A 34 28.65 36.61 -32.76
CA PRO A 34 29.44 35.40 -32.91
C PRO A 34 28.48 34.50 -33.65
N ARG A 35 28.58 34.45 -34.99
CA ARG A 35 27.78 33.62 -35.90
C ARG A 35 27.44 32.38 -35.12
N THR A 36 26.22 32.33 -34.60
CA THR A 36 25.86 31.34 -33.60
C THR A 36 25.86 30.06 -34.38
N VAL A 37 26.99 29.36 -34.39
CA VAL A 37 27.09 27.99 -34.80
C VAL A 37 26.08 27.35 -33.86
N ALA A 38 24.89 27.10 -34.40
CA ALA A 38 23.80 26.54 -33.65
C ALA A 38 24.41 25.31 -32.99
N ARG A 39 24.62 25.37 -31.67
CA ARG A 39 25.21 24.24 -30.96
C ARG A 39 24.27 23.10 -31.21
N THR A 40 24.69 22.15 -32.03
CA THR A 40 23.88 21.01 -32.35
C THR A 40 23.58 20.33 -31.03
N ARG A 41 22.30 20.31 -30.64
CA ARG A 41 21.88 19.79 -29.33
C ARG A 41 22.12 18.28 -29.23
N LEU A 42 22.30 17.60 -30.37
CA LEU A 42 22.46 16.17 -30.47
C LEU A 42 23.66 15.84 -31.38
N ALA A 43 24.69 15.20 -30.84
CA ALA A 43 25.72 14.55 -31.66
C ALA A 43 25.17 13.25 -32.25
N CYS A 44 25.60 12.87 -33.46
CA CYS A 44 25.28 11.58 -34.06
C CYS A 44 25.83 10.41 -33.21
N THR A 45 25.33 9.20 -33.46
CA THR A 45 25.74 7.99 -32.74
C THR A 45 27.24 7.77 -32.81
N GLU A 46 27.85 7.90 -33.99
CA GLU A 46 29.28 7.62 -34.17
C GLU A 46 30.17 8.65 -33.45
N CYS A 47 29.85 9.94 -33.54
CA CYS A 47 30.57 10.96 -32.80
C CYS A 47 30.39 10.81 -31.29
N ARG A 48 29.23 10.35 -30.81
CA ARG A 48 29.01 10.03 -29.38
C ARG A 48 29.87 8.87 -28.93
N THR A 49 29.83 7.76 -29.65
CA THR A 49 30.60 6.54 -29.32
C THR A 49 32.09 6.82 -29.31
N ARG A 50 32.59 7.56 -30.30
CA ARG A 50 34.01 7.92 -30.43
C ARG A 50 34.42 9.18 -29.66
N LYS A 51 33.47 9.86 -29.01
CA LYS A 51 33.68 11.11 -28.26
C LYS A 51 34.33 12.24 -29.09
N TYR A 52 34.04 12.30 -30.39
CA TYR A 52 34.50 13.38 -31.26
C TYR A 52 33.50 14.54 -31.31
N LYS A 53 33.99 15.73 -31.71
CA LYS A 53 33.13 16.88 -31.96
C LYS A 53 32.22 16.58 -33.16
N CYS A 54 30.92 16.77 -32.96
CA CYS A 54 29.92 16.62 -34.01
C CYS A 54 29.43 17.99 -34.47
N ASP A 55 29.49 18.25 -35.77
CA ASP A 55 29.02 19.50 -36.37
C ASP A 55 27.50 19.53 -36.60
N GLY A 56 26.81 18.39 -36.47
CA GLY A 56 25.35 18.34 -36.51
C GLY A 56 24.70 18.50 -37.88
N LYS A 57 25.47 18.52 -38.96
CA LYS A 57 24.94 18.60 -40.32
C LYS A 57 24.14 17.33 -40.65
N SER A 58 23.03 17.49 -41.35
CA SER A 58 22.20 16.42 -41.93
C SER A 58 22.32 16.47 -43.46
N PRO A 59 22.44 15.34 -44.17
CA PRO A 59 22.28 13.95 -43.71
C PRO A 59 23.50 13.35 -42.99
N THR A 60 24.72 13.84 -43.25
CA THR A 60 25.96 13.32 -42.65
C THR A 60 26.74 14.44 -41.95
N CYS A 61 27.32 14.11 -40.79
CA CYS A 61 28.20 15.04 -40.07
C CYS A 61 29.57 15.13 -40.79
N SER A 62 30.24 16.29 -40.78
CA SER A 62 31.53 16.45 -41.49
C SER A 62 32.62 15.48 -40.98
N SER A 63 32.64 15.18 -39.67
CA SER A 63 33.53 14.16 -39.12
C SER A 63 33.24 12.73 -39.62
N CYS A 64 31.97 12.45 -39.91
CA CYS A 64 31.49 11.15 -40.37
C CYS A 64 31.75 10.99 -41.87
N GLU A 65 31.53 12.07 -42.63
CA GLU A 65 31.80 12.20 -44.06
C GLU A 65 33.28 11.98 -44.36
N MET A 66 34.18 12.69 -43.66
CA MET A 66 35.63 12.50 -43.83
C MET A 66 36.11 11.06 -43.54
N ARG A 67 35.38 10.34 -42.70
CA ARG A 67 35.75 8.97 -42.27
C ARG A 67 35.03 7.88 -43.06
N GLY A 68 34.08 8.24 -43.91
CA GLY A 68 33.26 7.27 -44.65
C GLY A 68 32.44 6.34 -43.74
N THR A 69 32.07 6.78 -42.54
CA THR A 69 31.29 5.97 -41.59
C THR A 69 29.82 6.32 -41.62
N GLU A 70 28.96 5.35 -41.31
CA GLU A 70 27.52 5.55 -41.21
C GLU A 70 27.17 6.61 -40.15
N CYS A 71 26.51 7.68 -40.58
CA CYS A 71 26.09 8.78 -39.71
C CYS A 71 24.61 8.63 -39.38
N ALA A 72 24.30 8.08 -38.20
CA ALA A 72 22.94 8.01 -37.71
C ALA A 72 22.73 9.01 -36.56
N TYR A 73 21.64 9.76 -36.60
CA TYR A 73 21.14 10.45 -35.41
C TYR A 73 20.08 9.55 -34.80
N PRO A 74 20.13 9.27 -33.48
CA PRO A 74 19.07 8.50 -32.86
C PRO A 74 17.77 9.29 -33.03
N ALA A 75 16.75 8.63 -33.55
CA ALA A 75 15.39 9.15 -33.47
C ALA A 75 15.12 9.48 -31.99
N PRO A 76 14.32 10.51 -31.69
CA PRO A 76 13.82 10.67 -30.34
C PRO A 76 13.08 9.39 -29.99
N GLU A 77 13.73 8.49 -29.24
CA GLU A 77 13.03 7.33 -28.72
C GLU A 77 11.91 7.89 -27.87
N ASP A 78 10.67 7.55 -28.22
CA ASP A 78 9.44 7.85 -27.49
C ASP A 78 9.38 7.09 -26.15
N ARG A 79 10.50 7.01 -25.43
CA ARG A 79 10.48 6.82 -23.99
C ARG A 79 9.92 8.11 -23.42
N LYS A 80 8.59 8.25 -23.52
CA LYS A 80 7.80 9.22 -22.78
C LYS A 80 8.19 9.03 -21.33
N ARG A 81 9.14 9.84 -20.85
CA ARG A 81 9.53 9.84 -19.45
C ARG A 81 8.26 10.17 -18.69
N VAL A 82 7.73 9.18 -17.98
CA VAL A 82 6.59 9.39 -17.10
C VAL A 82 7.00 10.54 -16.18
N PRO A 83 6.28 11.67 -16.20
CA PRO A 83 6.67 12.82 -15.40
C PRO A 83 6.81 12.39 -13.95
N TYR A 84 7.92 12.76 -13.29
CA TYR A 84 8.18 12.37 -11.90
C TYR A 84 6.98 12.66 -10.97
N LYS A 85 6.26 13.76 -11.24
CA LYS A 85 5.02 14.12 -10.55
C LYS A 85 3.94 13.04 -10.60
N THR A 86 3.71 12.39 -11.74
CA THR A 86 2.65 11.36 -11.87
C THR A 86 3.05 10.09 -11.11
N MET A 87 4.33 9.75 -11.11
CA MET A 87 4.85 8.62 -10.31
C MET A 87 4.68 8.89 -8.80
N LEU A 88 5.02 10.09 -8.34
CA LEU A 88 4.82 10.48 -6.94
C LEU A 88 3.35 10.43 -6.52
N GLN A 89 2.44 10.91 -7.39
CA GLN A 89 1.00 10.84 -7.11
C GLN A 89 0.51 9.40 -7.00
N GLU A 90 0.99 8.51 -7.86
CA GLU A 90 0.61 7.10 -7.81
C GLU A 90 1.13 6.43 -6.54
N MET A 91 2.39 6.67 -6.17
CA MET A 91 2.96 6.16 -4.92
C MET A 91 2.18 6.67 -3.70
N ALA A 92 1.83 7.95 -3.66
CA ALA A 92 1.04 8.52 -2.57
C ALA A 92 -0.36 7.89 -2.46
N LYS A 93 -1.02 7.60 -3.60
CA LYS A 93 -2.30 6.87 -3.59
C LYS A 93 -2.15 5.47 -3.02
N GLN A 94 -1.10 4.75 -3.42
CA GLN A 94 -0.84 3.40 -2.90
C GLN A 94 -0.66 3.42 -1.38
N ILE A 95 0.12 4.37 -0.84
CA ILE A 95 0.29 4.54 0.61
C ILE A 95 -1.06 4.76 1.28
N ALA A 96 -1.89 5.70 0.79
CA ALA A 96 -3.20 5.96 1.37
C ALA A 96 -4.12 4.73 1.36
N THR A 97 -4.10 3.93 0.28
CA THR A 97 -4.90 2.68 0.24
C THR A 97 -4.40 1.62 1.20
N LEU A 98 -3.09 1.53 1.42
CA LEU A 98 -2.49 0.56 2.33
C LEU A 98 -2.75 0.96 3.79
N GLU A 99 -2.64 2.25 4.11
CA GLU A 99 -2.98 2.78 5.42
C GLU A 99 -4.45 2.52 5.75
N ALA A 100 -5.39 2.76 4.82
CA ALA A 100 -6.79 2.45 5.03
C ALA A 100 -7.05 0.96 5.32
N LYS A 101 -6.43 0.06 4.54
CA LYS A 101 -6.52 -1.39 4.77
C LYS A 101 -5.94 -1.80 6.11
N ALA A 102 -4.82 -1.18 6.53
CA ALA A 102 -4.22 -1.45 7.82
C ALA A 102 -5.15 -1.05 8.97
N GLU A 103 -5.87 0.07 8.86
CA GLU A 103 -6.88 0.45 9.86
C GLU A 103 -8.08 -0.50 9.90
N GLU A 104 -8.57 -0.94 8.73
CA GLU A 104 -9.64 -1.95 8.66
C GLU A 104 -9.22 -3.28 9.32
N ASP A 105 -7.98 -3.71 9.09
CA ASP A 105 -7.47 -4.96 9.65
C ASP A 105 -7.23 -4.85 11.16
N LYS A 106 -6.79 -3.69 11.68
CA LYS A 106 -6.74 -3.42 13.12
C LYS A 106 -8.11 -3.58 13.76
N PHE A 107 -9.16 -3.00 13.16
CA PHE A 107 -10.51 -3.13 13.68
C PHE A 107 -11.01 -4.59 13.70
N LYS A 108 -10.68 -5.38 12.67
CA LYS A 108 -11.01 -6.82 12.65
C LYS A 108 -10.29 -7.57 13.75
N LEU A 109 -9.02 -7.25 14.02
CA LEU A 109 -8.24 -7.85 15.09
C LEU A 109 -8.84 -7.51 16.46
N ASP A 110 -9.16 -6.24 16.73
CA ASP A 110 -9.82 -5.82 17.98
C ASP A 110 -11.16 -6.57 18.19
N GLN A 111 -11.94 -6.73 17.12
CA GLN A 111 -13.19 -7.51 17.17
C GLN A 111 -12.93 -8.99 17.47
N GLN A 112 -11.89 -9.58 16.89
CA GLN A 112 -11.51 -10.96 17.15
C GLN A 112 -11.01 -11.16 18.58
N GLU A 113 -10.19 -10.24 19.09
CA GLU A 113 -9.69 -10.26 20.47
C GLU A 113 -10.84 -10.17 21.47
N ALA A 114 -11.78 -9.26 21.28
CA ALA A 114 -12.98 -9.17 22.12
C ALA A 114 -13.81 -10.47 22.10
N ARG A 115 -13.93 -11.11 20.93
CA ARG A 115 -14.61 -12.40 20.79
C ARG A 115 -13.86 -13.52 21.52
N ILE A 116 -12.54 -13.54 21.44
CA ILE A 116 -11.69 -14.52 22.14
C ILE A 116 -11.86 -14.35 23.65
N LEU A 117 -11.76 -13.13 24.17
CA LEU A 117 -11.94 -12.84 25.61
C LEU A 117 -13.31 -13.31 26.13
N LEU A 118 -14.37 -13.13 25.34
CA LEU A 118 -15.69 -13.65 25.68
C LEU A 118 -15.74 -15.19 25.69
N LEU A 119 -15.06 -15.85 24.77
CA LEU A 119 -15.00 -17.33 24.75
C LEU A 119 -14.18 -17.87 25.93
N GLU A 120 -13.06 -17.22 26.26
CA GLU A 120 -12.21 -17.58 27.40
C GLU A 120 -12.96 -17.48 28.73
N SER A 121 -13.72 -16.41 28.95
CA SER A 121 -14.55 -16.27 30.15
C SER A 121 -15.66 -17.33 30.25
N ARG A 122 -16.28 -17.72 29.12
CA ARG A 122 -17.26 -18.82 29.07
C ARG A 122 -16.64 -20.19 29.35
N LEU A 123 -15.41 -20.43 28.89
CA LEU A 123 -14.67 -21.65 29.19
C LEU A 123 -14.24 -21.71 30.67
N ALA A 124 -13.81 -20.57 31.24
CA ALA A 124 -13.41 -20.47 32.64
C ALA A 124 -14.57 -20.66 33.63
N SER A 125 -15.79 -20.26 33.25
CA SER A 125 -17.00 -20.45 34.05
C SER A 125 -17.58 -21.88 33.95
N GLY A 126 -17.08 -22.72 33.03
CA GLY A 126 -17.49 -24.12 32.95
C GLY A 126 -18.93 -24.34 32.49
N ASP A 127 -19.53 -23.38 31.77
CA ASP A 127 -20.85 -23.50 31.15
C ASP A 127 -20.82 -24.57 30.04
N SER A 128 -20.93 -25.84 30.45
CA SER A 128 -21.03 -26.97 29.53
C SER A 128 -22.41 -26.97 28.88
N ILE A 129 -22.43 -26.81 27.55
CA ILE A 129 -23.57 -27.23 26.73
C ILE A 129 -23.83 -28.72 27.05
N VAL A 130 -25.09 -29.05 27.35
CA VAL A 130 -25.68 -30.32 27.83
C VAL A 130 -25.41 -30.76 29.29
N GLY A 131 -26.24 -30.20 30.17
CA GLY A 131 -26.87 -30.89 31.29
C GLY A 131 -28.40 -30.66 31.28
N LEU A 132 -29.06 -30.80 30.13
CA LEU A 132 -30.52 -31.02 30.13
C LEU A 132 -30.78 -32.36 30.83
N PRO A 133 -31.81 -32.50 31.68
CA PRO A 133 -32.12 -33.76 32.32
C PRO A 133 -32.57 -34.73 31.21
N LEU A 134 -31.72 -35.68 30.84
CA LEU A 134 -32.22 -36.90 30.23
C LEU A 134 -33.08 -37.56 31.30
N ALA A 135 -34.39 -37.51 31.07
CA ALA A 135 -35.33 -38.41 31.69
C ALA A 135 -34.83 -39.84 31.51
N SER A 136 -34.15 -40.35 32.54
CA SER A 136 -34.10 -41.77 32.82
C SER A 136 -35.46 -42.12 33.43
N ALA A 137 -36.43 -42.29 32.53
CA ALA A 137 -37.64 -43.03 32.78
C ALA A 137 -37.28 -44.53 32.73
N TYR A 138 -36.72 -45.06 33.81
CA TYR A 138 -36.93 -46.46 34.16
C TYR A 138 -37.24 -46.52 35.64
N GLY A 139 -38.52 -46.72 35.92
CA GLY A 139 -39.00 -46.93 37.27
C GLY A 139 -38.46 -48.22 37.85
N THR A 140 -38.23 -48.20 39.16
CA THR A 140 -38.72 -49.26 40.05
C THR A 140 -38.97 -48.65 41.43
N SER A 141 -40.23 -48.69 41.83
CA SER A 141 -40.65 -49.11 43.18
C SER A 141 -40.21 -48.24 44.37
N SER A 142 -41.10 -47.37 44.84
CA SER A 142 -41.95 -47.70 46.01
C SER A 142 -42.78 -46.50 46.47
N ALA A 143 -44.09 -46.71 46.46
CA ALA A 143 -45.10 -46.21 47.39
C ALA A 143 -44.97 -44.77 47.94
N SER A 144 -45.89 -43.88 47.53
CA SER A 144 -47.13 -43.65 48.31
C SER A 144 -47.99 -42.50 47.76
N ARG A 145 -49.16 -42.90 47.23
CA ARG A 145 -50.49 -42.27 47.35
C ARG A 145 -50.64 -40.78 47.02
N LEU A 146 -51.13 -40.49 45.81
CA LEU A 146 -52.26 -39.58 45.62
C LEU A 146 -53.16 -40.16 44.52
N THR A 147 -54.26 -40.77 44.94
CA THR A 147 -55.36 -41.18 44.05
C THR A 147 -56.17 -39.94 43.69
N CYS A 148 -56.29 -39.62 42.40
CA CYS A 148 -57.35 -38.75 41.93
C CYS A 148 -58.15 -39.51 40.87
N THR A 149 -59.33 -39.96 41.29
CA THR A 149 -60.24 -40.84 40.56
C THR A 149 -61.27 -40.00 39.82
N ILE A 150 -61.00 -39.49 38.61
CA ILE A 150 -62.07 -39.09 37.68
C ILE A 150 -61.58 -39.25 36.22
N PRO A 151 -62.20 -40.12 35.38
CA PRO A 151 -61.99 -40.15 33.95
C PRO A 151 -63.02 -39.26 33.21
N GLY A 152 -62.55 -38.31 32.39
CA GLY A 152 -63.43 -37.60 31.46
C GLY A 152 -62.93 -36.23 31.00
N LEU A 153 -62.70 -36.11 29.68
CA LEU A 153 -62.51 -34.89 28.88
C LEU A 153 -61.20 -34.09 29.11
N CYS A 154 -60.30 -34.04 28.13
CA CYS A 154 -60.45 -33.16 26.96
C CYS A 154 -59.20 -33.19 26.07
N SER A 155 -59.45 -33.37 24.77
CA SER A 155 -58.50 -33.28 23.65
C SER A 155 -57.92 -31.89 23.48
N CYS A 156 -56.65 -31.83 23.07
CA CYS A 156 -56.06 -30.85 22.13
C CYS A 156 -54.66 -31.39 21.79
N GLY A 157 -54.26 -31.74 20.57
CA GLY A 157 -54.66 -31.30 19.24
C GLY A 157 -53.36 -31.14 18.45
N GLY A 158 -52.88 -32.22 17.84
CA GLY A 158 -51.65 -32.23 17.04
C GLY A 158 -51.91 -31.83 15.59
N LEU A 159 -51.14 -30.88 15.06
CA LEU A 159 -50.92 -30.56 13.65
C LEU A 159 -49.56 -29.83 13.60
N GLY A 160 -48.59 -30.04 12.71
CA GLY A 160 -48.50 -30.75 11.45
C GLY A 160 -47.26 -30.17 10.75
N ARG A 161 -46.29 -31.01 10.39
CA ARG A 161 -45.04 -30.64 9.71
C ARG A 161 -45.34 -30.01 8.34
N ARG A 162 -44.53 -29.03 7.91
CA ARG A 162 -44.23 -28.82 6.48
C ARG A 162 -42.84 -28.24 6.30
N ALA A 163 -41.94 -29.10 5.81
CA ALA A 163 -40.73 -28.69 5.11
C ALA A 163 -41.12 -28.13 3.74
N PHE A 164 -40.47 -27.06 3.29
CA PHE A 164 -40.48 -26.69 1.88
C PHE A 164 -39.08 -26.30 1.42
N ARG A 165 -38.74 -26.83 0.24
CA ARG A 165 -37.43 -26.92 -0.38
C ARG A 165 -36.95 -25.57 -0.92
N ASN A 166 -35.63 -25.44 -0.93
CA ASN A 166 -34.85 -24.50 -1.73
C ASN A 166 -34.92 -24.88 -3.23
N SER A 167 -35.18 -23.92 -4.11
CA SER A 167 -35.05 -24.06 -5.57
C SER A 167 -34.96 -22.69 -6.24
N THR A 168 -34.13 -22.61 -7.29
CA THR A 168 -33.94 -21.53 -8.28
C THR A 168 -33.06 -20.36 -7.83
N ARG A 169 -32.11 -19.84 -8.62
CA ARG A 169 -31.55 -20.16 -9.94
C ARG A 169 -30.25 -19.36 -10.07
#